data_AF-A0AAN0JGJ2-F1
#
_entry.id   AF-A0AAN0JGJ2-F1
#
_cell.length_a   1.000
_cell.length_b   1.000
_cell.length_c   1.000
_cell.angle_alpha   90.00
_cell.angle_beta   90.00
_cell.angle_gamma   90.00
#
_symmetry.space_group_name_H-M   'P 1'
#
loop_
_entity.id
_entity.type
_entity.pdbx_description
1 polymer ?
#
loop_
_entity_poly.entity_id
_entity_poly.type
_entity_poly.pdbx_seq_one_letter_code
_entity_poly.pdbx_strand_id
1 'polypeptide(L)'
;MKWKKLTNIPNTVTNRYGHSLSVWNETQTIHWIIVFGGFSSVTDTRLIKIITSGRDLVVQPVLENNEYRQERARQRLAQGHPPSTEDILDKKPQKSDPLDYSQVLLLII
;
A
#
# COMPACT_ATOMS: atom_id res chain seq x y z
N MET A 1 -5.48 -20.29 -17.09
CA MET A 1 -5.65 -19.02 -16.35
C MET A 1 -6.61 -18.11 -17.11
N LYS A 2 -7.45 -17.34 -16.42
CA LYS A 2 -8.26 -16.27 -17.04
C LYS A 2 -7.82 -14.94 -16.45
N TRP A 3 -7.41 -14.00 -17.29
CA TRP A 3 -7.05 -12.67 -16.87
C TRP A 3 -8.31 -11.85 -16.60
N LYS A 4 -8.32 -11.10 -15.50
CA LYS A 4 -9.37 -10.13 -15.16
C LYS A 4 -8.74 -8.74 -15.12
N LYS A 5 -9.28 -7.83 -15.93
CA LYS A 5 -8.85 -6.42 -15.95
C LYS A 5 -9.41 -5.71 -14.72
N LEU A 6 -8.55 -5.04 -13.97
CA LEU A 6 -8.98 -4.10 -12.93
C LEU A 6 -9.39 -2.77 -13.57
N THR A 7 -10.56 -2.27 -13.19
CA THR A 7 -11.10 -0.97 -13.63
C THR A 7 -10.94 0.07 -12.52
N ASN A 8 -11.14 1.36 -12.84
CA ASN A 8 -11.04 2.47 -11.88
C ASN A 8 -9.65 2.72 -11.28
N ILE A 9 -8.59 2.31 -11.98
CA ILE A 9 -7.21 2.68 -11.65
C ILE A 9 -6.89 4.01 -12.37
N PRO A 10 -6.45 5.06 -11.67
CA PRO A 10 -6.16 6.35 -12.27
C PRO A 10 -4.94 6.29 -13.19
N ASN A 11 -4.90 7.19 -14.18
CA ASN A 11 -3.81 7.29 -15.15
C ASN A 11 -2.44 7.56 -14.50
N THR A 12 -2.40 8.18 -13.33
CA THR A 12 -1.17 8.42 -12.57
C THR A 12 -0.47 7.13 -12.11
N VAL A 13 -1.22 6.03 -12.07
CA VAL A 13 -0.72 4.68 -11.82
C VAL A 13 -0.48 3.93 -13.14
N THR A 14 -1.44 3.95 -14.07
CA THR A 14 -1.35 3.13 -15.29
C THR A 14 -0.39 3.69 -16.34
N ASN A 15 -0.16 5.00 -16.36
CA ASN A 15 0.79 5.67 -17.26
C ASN A 15 2.11 5.95 -16.53
N ARG A 16 2.74 4.90 -16.00
CA ARG A 16 4.02 4.95 -15.30
C ARG A 16 4.91 3.83 -15.81
N TYR A 17 6.16 4.15 -16.16
CA TYR A 17 7.11 3.21 -16.75
C TYR A 17 8.26 2.89 -15.81
N GLY A 18 8.83 1.68 -15.90
CA GLY A 18 9.97 1.28 -15.07
C GLY A 18 9.72 1.41 -13.56
N HIS A 19 8.46 1.22 -13.14
CA HIS A 19 8.08 1.22 -11.73
C HIS A 19 8.16 -0.19 -11.16
N SER A 20 8.29 -0.25 -9.85
CA SER A 20 8.24 -1.51 -9.10
C SER A 20 6.91 -1.61 -8.34
N LEU A 21 6.50 -2.86 -8.08
CA LEU A 21 5.26 -3.18 -7.39
C LEU A 21 5.53 -4.13 -6.22
N SER A 22 4.85 -3.91 -5.10
CA SER A 22 4.76 -4.86 -3.99
C SER A 22 3.30 -5.11 -3.64
N VAL A 23 3.02 -6.27 -3.04
CA VAL A 23 1.68 -6.66 -2.60
C VAL A 23 1.71 -6.92 -1.10
N TRP A 24 0.75 -6.34 -0.38
CA TRP A 24 0.54 -6.58 1.03
C TRP A 24 -0.90 -7.01 1.31
N ASN A 25 -1.07 -8.15 1.97
CA ASN A 25 -2.38 -8.64 2.39
C ASN A 25 -2.67 -8.14 3.80
N GLU A 26 -3.60 -7.20 3.94
CA GLU A 26 -4.03 -6.72 5.27
C GLU A 26 -4.98 -7.72 5.91
N THR A 27 -5.89 -8.30 5.12
CA THR A 27 -6.77 -9.39 5.55
C THR A 27 -6.93 -10.41 4.43
N GLN A 28 -7.72 -11.46 4.65
CA GLN A 28 -8.07 -12.42 3.60
C GLN A 28 -8.84 -11.78 2.43
N THR A 29 -9.51 -10.64 2.67
CA THR A 29 -10.34 -9.96 1.68
C THR A 29 -9.80 -8.59 1.26
N ILE A 30 -8.79 -8.07 1.94
CA ILE A 30 -8.21 -6.75 1.69
C ILE A 30 -6.74 -6.91 1.31
N HIS A 31 -6.44 -6.51 0.08
CA HIS A 31 -5.11 -6.57 -0.50
C HIS A 31 -4.69 -5.17 -0.96
N TRP A 32 -3.42 -4.85 -0.76
CA TRP A 32 -2.82 -3.59 -1.18
C TRP A 32 -1.79 -3.87 -2.27
N ILE A 33 -1.86 -3.12 -3.36
CA ILE A 33 -0.75 -3.01 -4.31
C ILE A 33 -0.06 -1.67 -4.06
N ILE A 34 1.23 -1.71 -3.81
CA ILE A 34 2.06 -0.55 -3.54
C ILE A 34 2.94 -0.32 -4.77
N VAL A 35 2.81 0.85 -5.37
CA VAL A 35 3.52 1.28 -6.58
C VAL A 35 4.57 2.30 -6.20
N PHE A 36 5.85 2.03 -6.51
CA PHE A 36 6.95 2.91 -6.15
C PHE A 36 7.92 3.12 -7.31
N GLY A 37 8.52 4.32 -7.34
CA GLY A 37 9.50 4.72 -8.36
C GLY A 37 8.91 4.81 -9.77
N GLY A 38 9.76 4.71 -10.77
CA GLY A 38 9.39 4.80 -12.19
C GLY A 38 9.22 6.23 -12.73
N PHE A 39 9.07 6.31 -14.04
CA PHE A 39 8.96 7.54 -14.81
C PHE A 39 7.49 7.84 -15.14
N SER A 40 7.02 9.01 -14.71
CA SER A 40 5.66 9.52 -14.87
C SER A 40 5.65 11.01 -14.51
N SER A 41 4.57 11.73 -14.84
CA SER A 41 4.31 13.08 -14.32
C SER A 41 4.08 13.09 -12.80
N VAL A 42 3.87 11.92 -12.19
CA VAL A 42 3.72 11.70 -10.75
C VAL A 42 4.78 10.69 -10.34
N THR A 43 5.69 11.08 -9.45
CA THR A 43 6.74 10.19 -8.93
C THR A 43 6.37 9.55 -7.60
N ASP A 44 5.39 10.11 -6.89
CA ASP A 44 5.01 9.65 -5.55
C ASP A 44 4.54 8.19 -5.52
N THR A 45 4.76 7.55 -4.37
CA THR A 45 4.24 6.21 -4.07
C THR A 45 2.71 6.22 -4.08
N ARG A 46 2.12 5.23 -4.77
CA ARG A 46 0.66 5.05 -4.86
C ARG A 46 0.25 3.74 -4.22
N LEU A 47 -0.84 3.76 -3.46
CA LEU A 47 -1.41 2.59 -2.81
C LEU A 47 -2.79 2.29 -3.40
N ILE A 48 -2.96 1.08 -3.93
CA ILE A 48 -4.19 0.61 -4.53
C ILE A 48 -4.79 -0.42 -3.58
N LYS A 49 -5.96 -0.12 -3.01
CA LYS A 49 -6.69 -1.08 -2.20
C LYS A 49 -7.61 -1.92 -3.08
N ILE A 50 -7.47 -3.23 -2.99
CA ILE A 50 -8.27 -4.23 -3.68
C ILE A 50 -9.04 -5.03 -2.64
N ILE A 51 -10.37 -5.03 -2.78
CA ILE A 51 -11.25 -5.85 -1.96
C ILE A 51 -11.70 -7.05 -2.79
N THR A 52 -11.43 -8.26 -2.31
CA THR A 52 -11.98 -9.49 -2.88
C THR A 52 -13.35 -9.76 -2.27
N SER A 53 -14.35 -9.96 -3.13
CA SER A 53 -15.71 -10.34 -2.73
C SER A 53 -16.19 -11.48 -3.63
N GLY A 54 -16.08 -12.70 -3.13
CA GLY A 54 -16.36 -13.91 -3.92
C GLY A 54 -15.43 -14.02 -5.13
N ARG A 55 -15.99 -13.90 -6.35
CA ARG A 55 -15.23 -13.91 -7.62
C ARG A 55 -14.91 -12.52 -8.16
N ASP A 56 -15.30 -11.47 -7.43
CA ASP A 56 -15.12 -10.08 -7.82
C ASP A 56 -13.99 -9.38 -7.09
N LEU A 57 -13.41 -8.41 -7.80
CA LEU A 57 -12.32 -7.57 -7.36
C LEU A 57 -12.81 -6.14 -7.45
N VAL A 58 -12.89 -5.46 -6.31
CA VAL A 58 -13.29 -4.07 -6.22
C VAL A 58 -12.06 -3.23 -5.93
N VAL A 59 -11.73 -2.33 -6.86
CA VAL A 59 -10.70 -1.32 -6.66
C VAL A 59 -11.30 -0.15 -5.89
N GLN A 60 -10.72 0.13 -4.73
CA GLN A 60 -11.01 1.32 -3.94
C GLN A 60 -10.13 2.48 -4.41
N PRO A 61 -10.43 3.73 -4.01
CA PRO A 61 -9.65 4.90 -4.40
C PRO A 61 -8.15 4.69 -4.16
N VAL A 62 -7.35 5.08 -5.15
CA VAL A 62 -5.88 5.04 -5.02
C VAL A 62 -5.44 6.15 -4.11
N LEU A 63 -4.72 5.77 -3.07
CA LEU A 63 -4.23 6.70 -2.06
C LEU A 63 -2.79 7.09 -2.33
N GLU A 64 -2.47 8.33 -2.04
CA GLU A 64 -1.10 8.77 -1.77
C GLU A 64 -0.64 8.28 -0.39
N ASN A 65 0.67 8.28 -0.17
CA ASN A 65 1.22 7.88 1.12
C ASN A 65 0.65 8.72 2.29
N ASN A 66 0.50 10.04 2.10
CA ASN A 66 -0.04 10.93 3.12
C ASN A 66 -1.54 10.66 3.37
N GLU A 67 -2.33 10.43 2.32
CA GLU A 67 -3.75 10.09 2.44
C GLU A 67 -3.95 8.76 3.15
N TYR A 68 -3.13 7.76 2.82
CA TYR A 68 -3.11 6.48 3.54
C TYR A 68 -2.80 6.67 5.02
N ARG A 69 -1.77 7.46 5.37
CA ARG A 69 -1.41 7.76 6.76
C ARG A 69 -2.57 8.44 7.51
N GLN A 70 -3.21 9.42 6.89
CA GLN A 70 -4.37 10.12 7.47
C GLN A 70 -5.55 9.18 7.69
N GLU A 71 -5.85 8.31 6.72
CA GLU A 71 -6.93 7.33 6.84
C GLU A 71 -6.66 6.34 7.97
N ARG A 72 -5.43 5.83 8.10
CA ARG A 72 -5.05 4.95 9.21
C ARG A 72 -5.13 5.65 10.56
N ALA A 73 -4.72 6.91 10.64
CA ALA A 73 -4.86 7.71 11.87
C ALA A 73 -6.35 7.86 12.25
N ARG A 74 -7.23 8.17 11.28
CA ARG A 74 -8.67 8.27 11.50
C ARG A 74 -9.28 6.94 11.97
N GLN A 75 -8.89 5.82 11.37
CA GLN A 75 -9.36 4.49 11.78
C GLN A 75 -8.94 4.14 13.21
N ARG A 76 -7.70 4.44 13.61
CA ARG A 76 -7.21 4.23 14.98
C ARG A 76 -7.99 5.06 16.00
N LEU A 77 -8.24 6.34 15.70
CA LEU A 77 -9.05 7.23 16.53
C LEU A 77 -10.49 6.72 16.69
N ALA A 78 -11.11 6.27 15.60
CA ALA A 78 -12.46 5.69 15.62
C ALA A 78 -12.55 4.41 16.47
N GLN A 79 -11.44 3.68 16.61
CA GLN A 79 -11.32 2.49 17.45
C GLN A 79 -10.94 2.82 18.91
N GLY A 80 -10.89 4.09 19.30
CA GLY A 80 -10.54 4.53 20.66
C GLY A 80 -9.05 4.42 20.99
N HIS A 81 -8.19 4.19 19.99
CA HIS A 81 -6.74 4.18 20.18
C HIS A 81 -6.18 5.59 19.99
N PRO A 82 -5.19 6.02 20.80
CA PRO A 82 -4.53 7.30 20.61
C PRO A 82 -3.83 7.34 19.24
N PRO A 83 -3.69 8.52 18.63
CA PRO A 83 -2.95 8.66 17.38
C PRO A 83 -1.47 8.33 17.67
N SER A 84 -1.00 7.17 17.22
CA SER A 84 0.43 6.84 17.27
C SER A 84 1.14 7.64 16.19
N THR A 85 1.75 8.76 16.57
CA THR A 85 2.61 9.53 15.66
C THR A 85 3.97 8.85 15.46
N GLU A 86 4.32 7.85 16.28
CA GLU A 86 5.52 7.03 16.09
C GLU A 86 5.19 5.71 15.36
N ASP A 87 4.84 5.79 14.07
CA ASP A 87 4.82 4.60 13.21
C ASP A 87 6.27 4.14 12.97
N ILE A 88 6.46 2.83 13.02
CA ILE A 88 7.68 1.99 12.92
C ILE A 88 8.71 2.41 11.85
N LEU A 89 8.35 3.29 10.91
CA LEU A 89 9.22 3.80 9.84
C LEU A 89 10.03 5.05 10.23
N ASP A 90 9.63 5.81 11.27
CA ASP A 90 10.41 6.94 11.79
C ASP A 90 11.41 6.51 12.88
N LYS A 91 11.33 5.25 13.33
CA LYS A 91 12.38 4.66 14.17
C LYS A 91 13.61 4.42 13.29
N LYS A 92 14.63 5.27 13.41
CA LYS A 92 15.97 4.93 12.93
C LYS A 92 16.32 3.55 13.52
N PRO A 93 16.65 2.53 12.70
CA PRO A 93 16.97 1.21 13.22
C PRO A 93 18.10 1.34 14.23
N GLN A 94 17.85 0.98 15.49
CA GLN A 94 18.91 0.90 16.47
C GLN A 94 19.67 -0.40 16.25
N LYS A 95 20.99 -0.36 16.39
CA LYS A 95 21.92 -1.47 16.08
C LYS A 95 21.60 -2.78 16.84
N SER A 96 20.73 -2.73 17.84
CA SER A 96 20.32 -3.82 18.72
C SER A 96 18.89 -4.34 18.48
N ASP A 97 18.11 -3.73 17.57
CA ASP A 97 16.76 -4.22 17.28
C ASP A 97 16.86 -5.51 16.43
N PRO A 98 16.22 -6.62 16.84
CA PRO A 98 16.14 -7.80 15.99
C PRO A 98 15.35 -7.42 14.73
N LEU A 99 15.95 -7.64 13.55
CA LEU A 99 15.23 -7.51 12.28
C LEU A 99 14.11 -8.56 12.26
N ASP A 100 12.88 -8.12 12.47
CA ASP A 100 11.70 -8.93 12.20
C ASP A 100 11.49 -9.00 10.69
N TYR A 101 12.19 -9.95 10.07
CA TYR A 101 12.11 -10.26 8.65
C TYR A 101 10.77 -10.87 8.22
N SER A 102 9.79 -11.05 9.13
CA SER A 102 8.53 -11.70 8.79
C SER A 102 7.59 -10.84 7.93
N GLN A 103 7.85 -9.53 7.75
CA GLN A 103 6.94 -8.63 7.03
C GLN A 103 7.55 -7.82 5.88
N VAL A 104 8.84 -7.99 5.56
CA VAL A 104 9.47 -7.25 4.45
C VAL A 104 10.12 -8.23 3.49
N LEU A 105 9.30 -8.87 2.66
CA LEU A 105 9.83 -9.45 1.41
C LEU A 105 9.96 -8.32 0.39
N LEU A 106 11.11 -7.64 0.43
CA LEU A 106 11.53 -6.70 -0.60
C LEU A 106 11.98 -7.52 -1.81
N LEU A 107 11.07 -7.83 -2.74
CA LEU A 107 11.48 -8.35 -4.04
C LEU A 107 11.82 -7.16 -4.93
N ILE A 108 13.11 -6.83 -5.02
CA ILE A 108 13.64 -5.95 -6.06
C ILE A 108 13.69 -6.78 -7.35
N ILE A 109 12.89 -6.40 -8.35
CA ILE A 109 13.03 -6.85 -9.74
C ILE A 109 13.29 -5.62 -10.59
#